data_AF-A0A328BKL4-F1
#
_entry.id   AF-A0A328BKL4-F1
#
_cell.length_a   1.000
_cell.length_b   1.000
_cell.length_c   1.000
_cell.angle_alpha   90.00
_cell.angle_beta   90.00
_cell.angle_gamma   90.00
#
_symmetry.space_group_name_H-M   'P 1'
#
loop_
_entity.id
_entity.type
_entity.pdbx_description
1 polymer ?
#
loop_
_entity_poly.entity_id
_entity_poly.type
_entity_poly.pdbx_seq_one_letter_code
_entity_poly.pdbx_strand_id
1 'polypeptide(L)'
;MKKTLFTALAAATALTAVGGAATAQPYGGADRYDRDGRYEQRWERNHINQRQAHIDRMIDVGFRRGDLTRQEASRLHDQARDIARLEARYRYNGLTSWERSDLDRRLDGLESRLSRELRDRQYGYGYGYRR
;
A
#
# COMPACT_ATOMS: atom_id res chain seq x y z
N MET A 1 -5.36 -23.99 -18.03
CA MET A 1 -4.00 -23.90 -18.60
C MET A 1 -3.43 -22.53 -18.26
N LYS A 2 -2.24 -22.46 -17.66
CA LYS A 2 -1.57 -21.21 -17.27
C LYS A 2 -0.75 -20.71 -18.47
N LYS A 3 -0.83 -19.42 -18.83
CA LYS A 3 0.17 -18.78 -19.71
C LYS A 3 0.40 -17.34 -19.26
N THR A 4 1.51 -17.16 -18.55
CA THR A 4 2.14 -15.88 -18.23
C THR A 4 2.97 -15.42 -19.42
N LEU A 5 2.87 -14.16 -19.81
CA LEU A 5 3.80 -13.52 -20.74
C LEU A 5 4.37 -12.27 -20.05
N PHE A 6 5.63 -12.37 -19.64
CA PHE A 6 6.46 -11.24 -19.25
C PHE A 6 7.20 -10.77 -20.50
N THR A 7 6.89 -9.58 -20.99
CA THR A 7 7.63 -8.91 -22.07
C THR A 7 8.64 -7.94 -21.48
N ALA A 8 9.90 -8.15 -21.82
CA ALA A 8 11.04 -7.31 -21.48
C ALA A 8 11.58 -6.58 -22.72
N LEU A 9 12.27 -5.45 -22.47
CA LEU A 9 13.18 -4.72 -23.36
C LEU A 9 12.52 -3.98 -24.56
N ALA A 10 13.00 -2.83 -25.03
CA ALA A 10 14.29 -2.16 -24.90
C ALA A 10 14.13 -0.64 -25.09
N ALA A 11 14.97 0.16 -24.43
CA ALA A 11 15.13 1.57 -24.73
C ALA A 11 16.46 1.76 -25.47
N ALA A 12 16.40 2.16 -26.74
CA ALA A 12 17.56 2.54 -27.53
C ALA A 12 17.82 4.05 -27.37
N THR A 13 19.01 4.40 -26.89
CA THR A 13 19.50 5.78 -26.78
C THR A 13 20.41 6.11 -27.97
N ALA A 14 20.13 7.22 -28.64
CA ALA A 14 21.13 7.96 -29.41
C ALA A 14 20.74 9.44 -29.43
N LEU A 15 21.45 10.27 -28.68
CA LEU A 15 21.44 11.73 -28.84
C LEU A 15 22.87 12.19 -29.10
N THR A 16 23.08 12.70 -30.31
CA THR A 16 24.27 13.41 -30.77
C THR A 16 24.38 14.76 -30.08
N ALA A 17 25.56 15.06 -29.55
CA ALA A 17 25.89 16.31 -28.86
C ALA A 17 26.38 17.39 -29.84
N VAL A 18 25.81 18.59 -29.74
CA VAL A 18 26.43 19.89 -30.03
C VAL A 18 25.77 20.83 -29.00
N GLY A 19 26.45 21.37 -27.99
CA GLY A 19 27.62 22.24 -28.08
C GLY A 19 27.14 23.66 -27.78
N GLY A 20 27.63 24.28 -26.71
CA GLY A 20 27.32 25.68 -26.40
C GLY A 20 27.41 25.99 -24.91
N ALA A 21 28.45 26.74 -24.55
CA ALA A 21 28.87 27.00 -23.18
C ALA A 21 28.08 28.10 -22.45
N ALA A 22 28.34 28.12 -21.13
CA ALA A 22 28.23 29.25 -20.19
C ALA A 22 26.88 29.49 -19.51
N THR A 23 26.77 29.03 -18.26
CA THR A 23 26.22 29.84 -17.16
C THR A 23 26.90 29.45 -15.83
N ALA A 24 27.24 30.49 -15.06
CA ALA A 24 27.49 30.58 -13.62
C ALA A 24 27.78 29.31 -12.80
N GLN A 25 28.89 29.31 -12.05
CA GLN A 25 29.14 28.39 -10.94
C GLN A 25 27.99 28.49 -9.91
N PRO A 26 27.16 27.45 -9.74
CA PRO A 26 26.22 27.39 -8.64
C PRO A 26 26.99 26.96 -7.39
N TYR A 27 26.61 27.53 -6.25
CA TYR A 27 26.96 27.00 -4.93
C TYR A 27 26.73 25.49 -4.92
N GLY A 28 27.82 24.74 -4.80
CA GLY A 28 27.83 23.29 -4.89
C GLY A 28 27.09 22.64 -3.73
N GLY A 29 26.34 21.58 -4.05
CA GLY A 29 25.90 20.60 -3.06
C GLY A 29 24.47 20.11 -3.24
N ALA A 30 24.07 19.65 -4.43
CA ALA A 30 22.74 19.07 -4.61
C ALA A 30 22.72 17.88 -5.57
N ASP A 31 23.59 16.88 -5.35
CA ASP A 31 23.66 15.73 -6.27
C ASP A 31 23.75 14.36 -5.57
N ARG A 32 23.34 14.27 -4.29
CA ARG A 32 23.29 12.97 -3.57
C ARG A 32 21.92 12.56 -3.05
N TYR A 33 20.89 13.42 -3.10
CA TYR A 33 19.56 13.08 -2.56
C TYR A 33 18.60 12.43 -3.57
N ASP A 34 18.82 12.56 -4.88
CA ASP A 34 17.88 12.06 -5.90
C ASP A 34 17.92 10.55 -6.15
N ARG A 35 19.03 9.88 -5.79
CA ARG A 35 19.15 8.43 -6.01
C ARG A 35 18.38 7.64 -4.95
N ASP A 36 18.49 8.01 -3.68
CA ASP A 36 17.84 7.29 -2.56
C ASP A 36 16.31 7.42 -2.58
N GLY A 37 15.80 8.60 -2.93
CA GLY A 37 14.35 8.86 -2.91
C GLY A 37 13.54 7.94 -3.82
N ARG A 38 14.09 7.47 -4.95
CA ARG A 38 13.38 6.59 -5.89
C ARG A 38 13.29 5.14 -5.39
N TYR A 39 14.29 4.67 -4.63
CA TYR A 39 14.27 3.34 -4.02
C TYR A 39 13.29 3.30 -2.85
N GLU A 40 13.35 4.30 -1.97
CA GLU A 40 12.43 4.46 -0.85
C GLU A 40 10.97 4.45 -1.32
N GLN A 41 10.65 5.23 -2.36
CA GLN A 41 9.32 5.31 -2.94
C GLN A 41 8.81 3.96 -3.48
N ARG A 42 9.69 3.15 -4.09
CA ARG A 42 9.33 1.81 -4.58
C ARG A 42 9.10 0.84 -3.43
N TRP A 43 9.94 0.89 -2.40
CA TRP A 43 9.81 0.05 -1.20
C TRP A 43 8.51 0.33 -0.46
N GLU A 44 8.19 1.59 -0.19
CA GLU A 44 6.96 1.98 0.50
C GLU A 44 5.72 1.62 -0.31
N ARG A 45 5.75 1.81 -1.63
CA ARG A 45 4.63 1.40 -2.49
C ARG A 45 4.36 -0.11 -2.39
N ASN A 46 5.43 -0.92 -2.35
CA ASN A 46 5.30 -2.35 -2.16
C ASN A 46 4.75 -2.70 -0.76
N HIS A 47 5.18 -1.97 0.27
CA HIS A 47 4.69 -2.13 1.64
C HIS A 47 3.18 -1.87 1.73
N ILE A 48 2.68 -0.76 1.17
CA ILE A 48 1.26 -0.41 1.18
C ILE A 48 0.42 -1.50 0.49
N ASN A 49 0.85 -1.99 -0.68
CA ASN A 49 0.18 -3.07 -1.40
C ASN A 49 0.14 -4.39 -0.59
N GLN A 50 1.26 -4.74 0.06
CA GLN A 50 1.35 -5.95 0.87
C GLN A 50 0.40 -5.90 2.07
N ARG A 51 0.32 -4.73 2.72
CA ARG A 51 -0.60 -4.52 3.85
C ARG A 51 -2.06 -4.64 3.45
N GLN A 52 -2.47 -4.01 2.35
CA GLN A 52 -3.83 -4.16 1.81
C GLN A 52 -4.16 -5.64 1.53
N ALA A 53 -3.28 -6.34 0.81
CA ALA A 53 -3.48 -7.75 0.49
C ALA A 53 -3.54 -8.66 1.74
N HIS A 54 -2.76 -8.31 2.77
CA HIS A 54 -2.81 -9.00 4.06
C HIS A 54 -4.15 -8.78 4.76
N ILE A 55 -4.61 -7.53 4.85
CA ILE A 55 -5.89 -7.18 5.46
C ILE A 55 -7.05 -7.88 4.74
N ASP A 56 -7.10 -7.79 3.41
CA ASP A 56 -8.16 -8.43 2.61
C ASP A 56 -8.21 -9.94 2.86
N ARG A 57 -7.04 -10.60 2.89
CA ARG A 57 -6.93 -12.02 3.21
C ARG A 57 -7.47 -12.32 4.60
N MET A 58 -7.13 -11.50 5.59
CA MET A 58 -7.56 -11.72 6.97
C MET A 58 -9.06 -11.49 7.17
N ILE A 59 -9.65 -10.53 6.44
CA ILE A 59 -11.12 -10.36 6.39
C ILE A 59 -11.76 -11.63 5.83
N ASP A 60 -11.26 -12.15 4.71
CA ASP A 60 -11.80 -13.36 4.07
C ASP A 60 -11.67 -14.60 4.96
N VAL A 61 -10.51 -14.78 5.60
CA VAL A 61 -10.27 -15.88 6.54
C VAL A 61 -11.15 -15.75 7.78
N GLY A 62 -11.24 -14.56 8.37
CA GLY A 62 -12.08 -14.29 9.53
C GLY A 62 -13.55 -14.54 9.24
N PHE A 63 -14.04 -14.14 8.06
CA PHE A 63 -15.40 -14.44 7.62
C PHE A 63 -15.64 -15.94 7.46
N ARG A 64 -14.73 -16.67 6.78
CA ARG A 64 -14.85 -18.13 6.58
C ARG A 64 -14.79 -18.92 7.88
N ARG A 65 -13.94 -18.49 8.84
CA ARG A 65 -13.83 -19.11 10.17
C ARG A 65 -15.03 -18.80 11.06
N GLY A 66 -15.83 -17.80 10.67
CA GLY A 66 -16.94 -17.31 11.47
C GLY A 66 -16.51 -16.39 12.60
N ASP A 67 -15.29 -15.84 12.56
CA ASP A 67 -14.86 -14.79 13.50
C ASP A 67 -15.38 -13.41 13.10
N LEU A 68 -15.82 -13.24 11.85
CA LEU A 68 -16.45 -12.01 11.37
C LEU A 68 -17.88 -12.32 10.93
N THR A 69 -18.83 -11.47 11.32
CA THR A 69 -20.18 -11.48 10.74
C THR A 69 -20.11 -11.02 9.29
N ARG A 70 -21.15 -11.36 8.51
CA ARG A 70 -21.28 -10.88 7.13
C ARG A 70 -21.26 -9.34 7.09
N GLN A 71 -21.89 -8.70 8.08
CA GLN A 71 -21.95 -7.25 8.20
C GLN A 71 -20.57 -6.65 8.54
N GLU A 72 -19.84 -7.22 9.48
CA GLU A 72 -18.47 -6.80 9.82
C GLU A 72 -17.53 -6.94 8.63
N ALA A 73 -17.53 -8.11 7.99
CA ALA A 73 -16.71 -8.38 6.81
C ALA A 73 -17.02 -7.40 5.67
N SER A 74 -18.31 -7.11 5.42
CA SER A 74 -18.72 -6.11 4.42
C SER A 74 -18.18 -4.72 4.77
N ARG A 75 -18.33 -4.27 6.01
CA ARG A 75 -17.85 -2.95 6.45
C ARG A 75 -16.33 -2.82 6.35
N LEU A 76 -15.59 -3.87 6.72
CA LEU A 76 -14.13 -3.91 6.61
C LEU A 76 -13.67 -3.88 5.15
N HIS A 77 -14.34 -4.63 4.27
CA HIS A 77 -14.10 -4.60 2.82
C HIS A 77 -14.36 -3.22 2.22
N ASP A 78 -15.43 -2.55 2.63
CA ASP A 78 -15.75 -1.21 2.13
C ASP A 78 -14.69 -0.19 2.58
N GLN A 79 -14.21 -0.26 3.82
CA GLN A 79 -13.10 0.56 4.30
C GLN A 79 -11.79 0.27 3.56
N ALA A 80 -11.48 -1.01 3.29
CA ALA A 80 -10.30 -1.39 2.52
C ALA A 80 -10.37 -0.81 1.09
N ARG A 81 -11.54 -0.90 0.44
CA ARG A 81 -11.80 -0.31 -0.88
C ARG A 81 -11.68 1.21 -0.88
N ASP A 82 -12.12 1.89 0.17
CA ASP A 82 -11.97 3.34 0.30
C ASP A 82 -10.50 3.75 0.32
N ILE A 83 -9.68 3.03 1.09
CA ILE A 83 -8.23 3.27 1.15
C ILE A 83 -7.58 2.97 -0.20
N ALA A 84 -7.94 1.87 -0.87
CA ALA A 84 -7.42 1.54 -2.20
C ALA A 84 -7.77 2.59 -3.25
N ARG A 85 -8.99 3.14 -3.21
CA ARG A 85 -9.42 4.25 -4.08
C ARG A 85 -8.63 5.53 -3.80
N LEU A 86 -8.36 5.83 -2.53
CA LEU A 86 -7.54 6.98 -2.13
C LEU A 86 -6.10 6.82 -2.61
N GLU A 87 -5.51 5.64 -2.42
CA GLU A 87 -4.17 5.34 -2.89
C GLU A 87 -4.05 5.49 -4.42
N ALA A 88 -5.03 5.01 -5.17
CA ALA A 88 -5.04 5.17 -6.63
C ALA A 88 -5.04 6.65 -7.04
N ARG A 89 -5.73 7.52 -6.29
CA ARG A 89 -5.72 8.97 -6.51
C ARG A 89 -4.36 9.59 -6.19
N TYR A 90 -3.77 9.27 -5.03
CA TYR A 90 -2.45 9.77 -4.66
C TYR A 90 -1.35 9.29 -5.61
N ARG A 91 -1.48 8.08 -6.16
CA ARG A 91 -0.51 7.53 -7.12
C ARG A 91 -0.46 8.26 -8.45
N TYR A 92 -1.48 9.04 -8.81
CA TYR A 92 -1.54 9.73 -10.11
C TYR A 92 -0.34 10.66 -10.34
N ASN A 93 0.07 11.41 -9.32
CA ASN A 93 1.22 12.32 -9.38
C ASN A 93 2.48 11.74 -8.72
N GLY A 94 2.45 10.46 -8.37
CA GLY A 94 3.40 9.86 -7.44
C GLY A 94 3.07 10.20 -5.97
N LEU A 95 3.48 9.33 -5.06
CA LEU A 95 3.17 9.49 -3.63
C LEU A 95 4.14 10.47 -2.96
N THR A 96 3.63 11.54 -2.37
CA THR A 96 4.39 12.42 -1.46
C THR A 96 4.58 11.77 -0.09
N SER A 97 5.55 12.24 0.70
CA SER A 97 5.78 11.73 2.07
C SER A 97 4.53 11.86 2.96
N TRP A 98 3.78 12.96 2.83
CA TRP A 98 2.54 13.16 3.57
C TRP A 98 1.44 12.18 3.15
N GLU A 99 1.22 11.98 1.85
CA GLU A 99 0.22 11.01 1.35
C GLU A 99 0.54 9.59 1.80
N ARG A 100 1.82 9.22 1.85
CA ARG A 100 2.27 7.93 2.37
C ARG A 100 1.92 7.78 3.85
N SER A 101 2.25 8.79 4.66
CA SER A 101 1.91 8.80 6.09
C SER A 101 0.39 8.77 6.33
N ASP A 102 -0.41 9.42 5.48
CA ASP A 102 -1.87 9.35 5.55
C ASP A 102 -2.39 7.94 5.24
N LEU A 103 -1.90 7.30 4.17
CA LEU A 103 -2.25 5.93 3.83
C LEU A 103 -1.86 4.95 4.93
N ASP A 104 -0.66 5.09 5.48
CA ASP A 104 -0.15 4.22 6.55
C ASP A 104 -1.02 4.31 7.81
N ARG A 105 -1.33 5.53 8.27
CA ARG A 105 -2.25 5.76 9.40
C ARG A 105 -3.65 5.18 9.17
N ARG A 106 -4.16 5.27 7.95
CA ARG A 106 -5.48 4.70 7.59
C ARG A 106 -5.46 3.18 7.62
N LEU A 107 -4.39 2.57 7.10
CA LEU A 107 -4.20 1.11 7.14
C LEU A 107 -4.01 0.61 8.58
N ASP A 108 -3.26 1.31 9.42
CA ASP A 108 -3.13 1.00 10.84
C ASP A 108 -4.48 1.04 11.55
N GLY A 109 -5.29 2.06 11.24
CA GLY A 109 -6.64 2.18 11.77
C GLY A 109 -7.56 1.03 11.34
N LEU A 110 -7.45 0.61 10.07
CA LEU A 110 -8.21 -0.54 9.55
C LEU A 110 -7.76 -1.86 10.19
N GLU A 111 -6.44 -2.09 10.30
CA GLU A 111 -5.85 -3.27 10.93
C GLU A 111 -6.24 -3.37 12.42
N SER A 112 -6.27 -2.23 13.12
CA SER A 112 -6.73 -2.14 14.50
C SER A 112 -8.22 -2.44 14.66
N ARG A 113 -9.06 -2.07 13.67
CA ARG A 113 -10.48 -2.46 13.67
C ARG A 113 -10.63 -3.95 13.41
N LEU A 114 -10.02 -4.47 12.35
CA LEU A 114 -10.02 -5.88 12.03
C LEU A 114 -9.59 -6.74 13.24
N SER A 115 -8.51 -6.36 13.91
CA SER A 115 -8.02 -7.06 15.10
C SER A 115 -9.03 -7.07 16.26
N ARG A 116 -9.82 -5.99 16.43
CA ARG A 116 -10.88 -5.94 17.45
C ARG A 116 -12.04 -6.84 17.07
N GLU A 117 -12.55 -6.74 15.85
CA GLU A 117 -13.67 -7.58 15.38
C GLU A 117 -13.32 -9.08 15.51
N LEU A 118 -12.11 -9.46 15.11
CA LEU A 118 -11.62 -10.84 15.25
C LEU A 118 -11.52 -11.31 16.71
N ARG A 119 -11.19 -10.41 17.64
CA ARG A 119 -11.07 -10.74 19.07
C ARG A 119 -12.43 -10.79 19.77
N ASP A 120 -13.32 -9.83 19.48
CA ASP A 120 -14.64 -9.72 20.11
C ASP A 120 -15.44 -11.01 19.92
N ARG A 121 -15.36 -11.62 18.75
CA ARG A 121 -15.94 -12.94 18.50
C ARG A 121 -15.29 -14.07 19.27
N GLN A 122 -13.96 -14.08 19.42
CA GLN A 122 -13.27 -15.09 20.24
C GLN A 122 -13.70 -15.02 21.71
N TYR A 123 -13.97 -13.82 22.25
CA TYR A 123 -14.51 -13.66 23.61
C TYR A 123 -16.00 -14.02 23.73
N GLY A 124 -16.78 -13.83 22.66
CA GLY A 124 -18.20 -14.19 22.62
C GLY A 124 -18.49 -15.69 22.75
N TYR A 125 -17.54 -16.56 22.40
CA TYR A 125 -17.66 -18.02 22.53
C TYR A 125 -17.21 -18.58 23.90
N GLY A 126 -16.80 -17.71 24.84
CA GLY A 126 -16.18 -18.11 26.12
C GLY A 126 -17.10 -18.30 27.33
N TYR A 127 -18.40 -18.00 27.24
CA TYR A 127 -19.32 -18.10 28.39
C TYR A 127 -20.68 -18.69 28.01
N GLY A 128 -20.67 -19.99 27.69
CA GLY A 128 -21.89 -20.79 27.58
C GLY A 128 -21.74 -22.07 28.40
N TYR A 129 -22.62 -22.25 29.39
CA TYR A 129 -22.85 -23.40 30.27
C TYR A 129 -22.11 -23.46 31.62
N ARG A 130 -22.88 -23.14 32.69
CA ARG A 130 -23.39 -24.19 33.60
C ARG A 130 -24.68 -23.69 34.29
N ARG A 131 -25.83 -24.23 33.87
CA ARG A 131 -26.99 -24.35 34.76
C ARG A 131 -26.77 -25.54 35.68
#